data_AF-A0A564U158-F1
#
_entry.id   AF-A0A564U158-F1
#
_cell.length_a   1.000
_cell.length_b   1.000
_cell.length_c   1.000
_cell.angle_alpha   90.00
_cell.angle_beta   90.00
_cell.angle_gamma   90.00
#
_symmetry.space_group_name_H-M   'P 1'
#
loop_
_entity.id
_entity.type
_entity.pdbx_description
1 polymer ?
#
loop_
_entity_poly.entity_id
_entity_poly.type
_entity_poly.pdbx_seq_one_letter_code
_entity_poly.pdbx_strand_id
1 'polypeptide(L)' 'MDYRPYFNQNPQEAIKRLSNLRLDSSEYVRKSVGNALKDISKKFPELVKSELKTWGTNKAERQVYQLASKFIGTHI' A
#
# COMPACT_ATOMS: atom_id res chain seq x y z
N MET A 1 -15.37 27.88 15.09
CA MET A 1 -14.31 27.28 14.25
C MET A 1 -14.51 25.78 14.23
N ASP A 2 -14.83 25.23 13.06
CA ASP A 2 -15.13 23.81 12.82
C ASP A 2 -13.82 22.99 12.79
N TYR A 3 -13.65 22.09 13.77
CA TYR A 3 -12.47 21.24 13.95
C TYR A 3 -12.60 20.03 13.00
N ARG A 4 -12.24 20.22 11.72
CA ARG A 4 -12.32 19.14 10.72
C ARG A 4 -11.39 17.97 11.09
N PRO A 5 -11.88 16.73 11.17
CA PRO A 5 -11.05 15.53 11.32
C PRO A 5 -10.37 15.18 9.98
N TYR A 6 -9.34 15.96 9.60
CA TYR A 6 -8.62 15.83 8.32
C TYR A 6 -7.98 14.45 8.06
N PHE A 7 -7.76 13.63 9.09
CA PHE A 7 -6.99 12.39 8.98
C PHE A 7 -7.80 11.14 8.60
N ASN A 8 -9.13 11.23 8.52
CA ASN A 8 -9.98 10.09 8.17
C ASN A 8 -10.29 9.96 6.66
N GLN A 9 -9.85 10.90 5.81
CA GLN A 9 -10.44 11.06 4.48
C GLN A 9 -9.62 10.57 3.28
N ASN A 10 -8.32 10.26 3.39
CA ASN A 10 -7.49 9.95 2.20
C ASN A 10 -6.56 8.74 2.37
N PRO A 11 -7.08 7.50 2.36
CA PRO A 11 -6.25 6.29 2.26
C PRO A 11 -5.34 6.30 1.03
N GLN A 12 -5.71 7.02 -0.03
CA GLN A 12 -4.93 7.19 -1.25
C GLN A 12 -3.62 7.97 -1.03
N GLU A 13 -3.59 8.98 -0.14
CA GLU A 13 -2.34 9.67 0.21
C GLU A 13 -1.39 8.77 0.99
N ALA A 14 -1.94 7.95 1.89
CA ALA A 14 -1.15 6.96 2.64
C ALA A 14 -0.53 5.94 1.67
N ILE A 15 -1.31 5.40 0.73
CA ILE A 15 -0.83 4.49 -0.31
C ILE A 15 0.26 5.17 -1.15
N LYS A 16 0.08 6.42 -1.58
CA LYS A 16 1.08 7.16 -2.37
C LYS A 16 2.39 7.38 -1.61
N ARG A 17 2.32 7.72 -0.31
CA ARG A 17 3.51 7.84 0.56
C ARG A 17 4.23 6.50 0.73
N LEU A 18 3.48 5.43 0.95
CA LEU A 18 4.01 4.07 1.05
C LEU A 18 4.63 3.60 -0.28
N SER A 19 4.01 3.98 -1.41
CA SER A 19 4.52 3.72 -2.76
C SER A 19 5.87 4.38 -3.00
N ASN A 20 6.11 5.59 -2.48
CA ASN A 20 7.44 6.20 -2.55
C ASN A 20 8.51 5.42 -1.77
N LEU A 21 8.13 4.77 -0.66
CA LEU A 21 9.04 3.98 0.19
C LEU A 21 9.23 2.54 -0.29
N ARG A 22 8.54 2.11 -1.36
CA ARG A 22 8.63 0.72 -1.88
C ARG A 22 10.00 0.38 -2.47
N LEU A 23 10.75 1.39 -2.92
CA LEU A 23 12.09 1.25 -3.52
C LEU A 23 13.22 1.50 -2.52
N ASP A 24 12.90 1.74 -1.24
CA ASP A 24 13.89 1.99 -0.21
C ASP A 24 14.89 0.83 -0.12
N SER A 25 16.16 1.11 0.11
CA SER A 25 17.22 0.07 0.19
C SER A 25 17.08 -0.82 1.42
N SER A 26 16.36 -0.37 2.46
CA SER A 26 16.20 -1.12 3.71
C SER A 26 15.12 -2.19 3.61
N GLU A 27 15.51 -3.44 3.87
CA GLU A 27 14.56 -4.57 3.89
C GLU A 27 13.48 -4.40 4.98
N TYR A 28 13.84 -3.81 6.12
CA TYR A 28 12.90 -3.48 7.19
C TYR A 28 11.81 -2.51 6.73
N VAL A 29 12.19 -1.47 5.97
CA VAL A 29 11.25 -0.49 5.41
C VAL A 29 10.32 -1.17 4.40
N ARG A 30 10.85 -1.98 3.48
CA ARG A 30 10.03 -2.75 2.52
C ARG A 30 9.02 -3.66 3.20
N LYS A 31 9.43 -4.34 4.28
CA LYS A 31 8.57 -5.23 5.07
C LYS A 31 7.48 -4.46 5.82
N SER A 32 7.81 -3.28 6.35
CA SER A 32 6.85 -2.39 6.99
C SER A 32 5.84 -1.83 5.98
N VAL A 33 6.32 -1.34 4.82
CA VAL A 33 5.50 -0.84 3.71
C VAL A 33 4.53 -1.91 3.20
N GLY A 34 5.01 -3.14 3.01
CA GLY A 34 4.16 -4.26 2.58
C GLY A 34 3.08 -4.60 3.60
N ASN A 35 3.39 -4.55 4.91
CA ASN A 35 2.38 -4.75 5.96
C ASN A 35 1.38 -3.59 6.07
N ALA A 36 1.83 -2.34 5.89
CA ALA A 36 0.97 -1.18 5.88
C ALA A 36 -0.02 -1.23 4.71
N LEU A 37 0.47 -1.55 3.50
CA LEU A 37 -0.40 -1.74 2.33
C LEU A 37 -1.36 -2.91 2.49
N LYS A 38 -0.92 -4.00 3.14
CA LYS A 38 -1.79 -5.13 3.49
C LYS A 38 -2.90 -4.73 4.46
N ASP A 39 -2.62 -3.85 5.42
CA ASP A 39 -3.64 -3.36 6.35
C ASP A 39 -4.63 -2.43 5.65
N ILE A 40 -4.13 -1.54 4.79
CA ILE A 40 -4.97 -0.68 3.96
C ILE A 40 -5.80 -1.51 2.99
N SER A 41 -5.27 -2.58 2.40
CA SER A 41 -6.01 -3.43 1.45
C SER A 41 -7.19 -4.16 2.10
N LYS A 42 -7.18 -4.37 3.42
CA LYS A 42 -8.35 -4.92 4.14
C LYS A 42 -9.52 -3.95 4.17
N LYS A 43 -9.24 -2.64 4.25
CA LYS A 43 -10.26 -1.58 4.30
C LYS A 43 -10.60 -1.04 2.91
N PHE A 44 -9.61 -0.96 2.03
CA PHE A 44 -9.70 -0.36 0.70
C PHE A 44 -8.96 -1.22 -0.36
N PRO A 45 -9.48 -2.42 -0.67
CA PRO A 45 -8.83 -3.32 -1.62
C PRO A 45 -8.74 -2.72 -3.03
N GLU A 46 -9.73 -1.93 -3.46
CA GLU A 46 -9.78 -1.33 -4.80
C GLU A 46 -8.70 -0.26 -5.04
N LEU A 47 -8.43 0.57 -4.03
CA LEU A 47 -7.38 1.59 -4.09
C LEU A 47 -6.00 0.93 -4.17
N VAL A 48 -5.75 -0.07 -3.32
CA VAL A 48 -4.48 -0.79 -3.34
C VAL A 48 -4.31 -1.57 -4.65
N LYS A 49 -5.37 -2.19 -5.17
CA LYS A 49 -5.33 -2.90 -6.47
C LYS A 49 -5.00 -1.96 -7.64
N SER A 50 -5.56 -0.75 -7.65
CA SER A 50 -5.27 0.26 -8.68
C SER A 50 -3.84 0.77 -8.59
N GLU A 51 -3.33 1.00 -7.38
CA GLU A 51 -1.93 1.40 -7.19
C GLU A 51 -0.97 0.26 -7.56
N LEU A 52 -1.23 -0.97 -7.11
CA LEU A 52 -0.42 -2.15 -7.42
C LEU A 52 -0.39 -2.47 -8.93
N LYS A 53 -1.44 -2.12 -9.69
CA LYS A 53 -1.41 -2.21 -11.17
C LYS A 53 -0.41 -1.25 -11.80
N THR A 54 -0.11 -0.13 -11.15
CA THR A 54 0.88 0.86 -11.59
C THR A 54 2.31 0.45 -11.19
N TRP A 55 2.45 -0.56 -10.34
CA TRP A 55 3.76 -1.01 -9.86
C TRP A 55 4.46 -1.90 -10.90
N GLY A 56 5.77 -1.70 -11.05
CA GLY A 56 6.58 -2.33 -12.08
C GLY A 56 7.16 -3.69 -11.66
N THR A 57 7.77 -4.38 -12.63
CA THR A 57 8.40 -5.71 -12.49
C THR A 57 9.69 -5.73 -11.65
N ASN A 58 9.99 -4.67 -10.90
CA ASN A 58 11.23 -4.54 -10.16
C ASN A 58 11.29 -5.52 -8.98
N LYS A 59 12.49 -6.01 -8.65
CA LYS A 59 12.67 -7.07 -7.63
C LYS A 59 12.19 -6.63 -6.23
N ALA A 60 12.45 -5.36 -5.87
CA ALA A 60 12.01 -4.77 -4.61
C ALA A 60 10.47 -4.60 -4.57
N GLU A 61 9.88 -4.09 -5.65
CA GLU A 61 8.43 -3.92 -5.79
C GLU A 61 7.70 -5.25 -5.73
N ARG A 62 8.23 -6.29 -6.38
CA ARG A 62 7.68 -7.65 -6.34
C ARG A 62 7.54 -8.20 -4.92
N GLN A 63 8.54 -7.96 -4.07
CA GLN A 63 8.51 -8.41 -2.68
C GLN A 63 7.39 -7.71 -1.89
N VAL A 64 7.23 -6.40 -2.05
CA VAL A 64 6.16 -5.62 -1.41
C VAL A 64 4.79 -5.98 -2.00
N TYR A 65 4.73 -6.17 -3.32
CA TYR A 65 3.55 -6.59 -4.07
C TYR A 65 3.03 -7.94 -3.56
N GLN A 66 3.89 -8.94 -3.38
CA GLN A 66 3.48 -10.24 -2.86
C GLN A 66 2.88 -10.15 -1.45
N LEU A 67 3.43 -9.29 -0.59
CA LEU A 67 2.92 -9.07 0.77
C LEU A 67 1.54 -8.38 0.76
N ALA A 68 1.37 -7.34 -0.07
CA ALA A 68 0.12 -6.59 -0.18
C ALA A 68 -0.98 -7.37 -0.93
N SER A 69 -0.62 -8.10 -2.00
CA SER A 69 -1.55 -8.91 -2.79
C SER A 69 -2.09 -10.13 -2.06
N LYS A 70 -1.50 -10.50 -0.91
CA LYS A 70 -1.93 -11.66 -0.11
C LYS A 70 -3.40 -11.58 0.35
N PHE A 71 -3.93 -10.36 0.51
CA PHE A 71 -5.34 -10.15 0.89
C PHE A 71 -6.25 -9.79 -0.29
N ILE A 72 -5.70 -9.31 -1.41
CA ILE A 72 -6.48 -8.91 -2.60
C ILE A 72 -6.92 -10.15 -3.40
N GLY A 73 -6.28 -11.29 -3.18
CA GLY A 73 -6.55 -12.57 -3.87
C GLY A 73 -7.69 -13.43 -3.31
N THR A 74 -8.46 -12.97 -2.32
CA THR A 74 -9.57 -13.74 -1.73
C THR A 74 -10.93 -13.11 -2.07
N HIS A 75 -11.25 -13.00 -3.36
CA HIS A 75 -12.63 -12.96 -3.87
C HIS A 75 -12.62 -13.00 -5.40
N ILE A 76 -12.32 -14.18 -5.96
CA ILE A 76 -12.85 -14.67 -7.24
C ILE A 76 -13.11 -16.16 -7.10
#